data_AF-A0A7G2IUB0-F1
#
_entry.id   AF-A0A7G2IUB0-F1
#
_cell.length_a   1.000
_cell.length_b   1.000
_cell.length_c   1.000
_cell.angle_alpha   90.00
_cell.angle_beta   90.00
_cell.angle_gamma   90.00
#
_symmetry.space_group_name_H-M   'P 1'
#
loop_
_entity.id
_entity.type
_entity.pdbx_description
1 polymer ?
#
loop_
_entity_poly.entity_id
_entity_poly.type
_entity_poly.pdbx_seq_one_letter_code
_entity_poly.pdbx_strand_id
1 'polypeptide(L)'
;MFQGTIYLYASPLVVLIILRLLMGAIEAPAFPANSRLSVQWFPNNERGFVTSVYQAAQYISLGIITPLMTIILHNLSWHFVFYYIGAIGVILGIFWLVKVRDPMHHPKVNQQEIDYIREGGGEPALGNKKRAAENYLYAN
;
A
#
# COMPACT_ATOMS: atom_id res chain seq x y z
N MET A 1 41.95 -26.08 -0.98
CA MET A 1 40.88 -26.43 -0.01
C MET A 1 39.78 -25.36 0.07
N PHE A 2 39.48 -24.59 -0.99
CA PHE A 2 38.40 -23.57 -0.97
C PHE A 2 37.73 -23.36 -2.36
N GLN A 3 37.52 -24.42 -3.13
CA GLN A 3 36.85 -24.33 -4.44
C GLN A 3 35.36 -24.71 -4.42
N GLY A 4 34.83 -25.16 -3.27
CA GLY A 4 33.43 -25.61 -3.12
C GLY A 4 32.46 -24.59 -2.52
N THR A 5 32.92 -23.44 -2.04
CA THR A 5 32.07 -22.47 -1.35
C THR A 5 31.28 -21.55 -2.29
N ILE A 6 31.66 -21.46 -3.57
CA ILE A 6 31.01 -20.59 -4.57
C ILE A 6 29.55 -21.01 -4.81
N TYR A 7 29.24 -22.31 -4.80
CA TYR A 7 27.86 -22.79 -4.96
C TYR A 7 27.00 -22.65 -3.70
N LEU A 8 27.63 -22.54 -2.52
CA LEU A 8 26.93 -22.44 -1.23
C LEU A 8 26.38 -21.03 -0.96
N TYR A 9 27.02 -19.98 -1.50
CA TYR A 9 26.61 -18.60 -1.25
C TYR A 9 26.01 -17.91 -2.48
N ALA A 10 26.38 -18.30 -3.71
CA ALA A 10 25.83 -17.66 -4.90
C ALA A 10 24.31 -17.93 -5.06
N SER A 11 23.85 -19.17 -4.87
CA SER A 11 22.43 -19.49 -5.06
C SER A 11 21.52 -18.81 -4.03
N PRO A 12 21.81 -18.82 -2.71
CA PRO A 12 20.97 -18.13 -1.73
C PRO A 12 21.01 -16.60 -1.90
N LEU A 13 22.17 -16.01 -2.20
CA LEU A 13 22.29 -14.57 -2.42
C LEU A 13 21.50 -14.11 -3.65
N VAL A 14 21.59 -14.85 -4.76
CA VAL A 14 20.81 -14.55 -5.98
C VAL A 14 19.32 -14.60 -5.69
N VAL A 15 18.84 -15.63 -4.96
CA VAL A 15 17.43 -15.73 -4.57
C VAL A 15 17.01 -14.56 -3.68
N LEU A 16 17.82 -14.20 -2.68
CA LEU A 16 17.53 -13.05 -1.80
C LEU A 16 17.49 -11.73 -2.57
N ILE A 17 18.39 -11.51 -3.53
CA ILE A 17 18.39 -10.32 -4.39
C ILE A 17 17.12 -10.26 -5.23
N ILE A 18 16.73 -11.37 -5.86
CA ILE A 18 15.49 -11.45 -6.65
C ILE A 18 14.28 -11.12 -5.78
N LEU A 19 14.18 -11.74 -4.58
CA LEU A 19 13.09 -11.45 -3.64
C LEU A 19 13.07 -9.98 -3.21
N ARG A 20 14.25 -9.35 -3.01
CA ARG A 20 14.34 -7.93 -2.68
C ARG A 20 13.89 -7.02 -3.81
N LEU A 21 14.26 -7.35 -5.05
CA LEU A 21 13.84 -6.60 -6.23
C LEU A 21 12.32 -6.73 -6.44
N LEU A 22 11.78 -7.94 -6.29
CA LEU A 22 10.34 -8.19 -6.36
C LEU A 22 9.59 -7.41 -5.27
N MET A 23 10.07 -7.44 -4.02
CA MET A 23 9.47 -6.65 -2.93
C MET A 23 9.47 -5.16 -3.26
N GLY A 24 10.60 -4.62 -3.73
CA GLY A 24 10.69 -3.21 -4.13
C GLY A 24 9.74 -2.84 -5.27
N ALA A 25 9.59 -3.72 -6.27
CA ALA A 25 8.65 -3.52 -7.36
C ALA A 25 7.18 -3.53 -6.89
N ILE A 26 6.84 -4.40 -5.93
CA ILE A 26 5.50 -4.49 -5.33
C ILE A 26 5.18 -3.27 -4.47
N GLU A 27 6.15 -2.73 -3.73
CA GLU A 27 5.98 -1.56 -2.86
C GLU A 27 6.02 -0.21 -3.62
N ALA A 28 6.67 -0.15 -4.79
CA ALA A 28 6.82 1.07 -5.58
C ALA A 28 5.51 1.87 -5.83
N PRO A 29 4.36 1.26 -6.20
CA PRO A 29 3.13 2.01 -6.45
C PRO A 29 2.42 2.53 -5.19
N ALA A 30 2.87 2.18 -3.98
CA ALA A 30 2.16 2.53 -2.75
C ALA A 30 2.05 4.06 -2.54
N PHE A 31 3.15 4.79 -2.72
CA PHE A 31 3.18 6.26 -2.56
C PHE A 31 2.30 7.01 -3.58
N PRO A 32 2.40 6.75 -4.91
CA PRO A 32 1.52 7.40 -5.87
C PRO A 32 0.04 7.00 -5.71
N ALA A 33 -0.25 5.77 -5.29
CA ALA A 33 -1.62 5.35 -4.96
C ALA A 33 -2.19 6.12 -3.77
N ASN A 34 -1.41 6.29 -2.69
CA ASN A 34 -1.83 7.07 -1.52
C ASN A 34 -2.07 8.55 -1.86
N SER A 35 -1.17 9.14 -2.65
CA SER A 35 -1.34 10.52 -3.14
C SER A 35 -2.63 10.67 -3.95
N ARG A 36 -2.89 9.72 -4.88
CA ARG A 36 -4.11 9.69 -5.67
C ARG A 36 -5.37 9.60 -4.80
N LEU A 37 -5.36 8.74 -3.77
CA LEU A 37 -6.50 8.57 -2.87
C LEU A 37 -6.80 9.85 -2.08
N SER A 38 -5.74 10.54 -1.61
CA SER A 38 -5.87 11.81 -0.89
C SER A 38 -6.54 12.90 -1.75
N VAL A 39 -6.17 13.00 -3.02
CA VAL A 39 -6.79 13.93 -3.99
C VAL A 39 -8.26 13.63 -4.24
N GLN A 40 -8.62 12.34 -4.22
CA GLN A 40 -9.97 11.88 -4.53
C GLN A 40 -10.95 12.07 -3.36
N TRP A 41 -10.47 11.92 -2.12
CA TRP A 41 -11.29 11.97 -0.91
C TRP A 41 -11.25 13.31 -0.17
N PHE A 42 -10.23 14.15 -0.40
CA PHE A 42 -10.04 15.37 0.40
C PHE A 42 -9.78 16.63 -0.45
N PRO A 43 -10.30 17.80 0.00
CA PRO A 43 -10.01 19.09 -0.60
C PRO A 43 -8.56 19.52 -0.32
N ASN A 44 -8.01 20.41 -1.16
CA ASN A 44 -6.61 20.86 -1.07
C ASN A 44 -6.19 21.34 0.32
N ASN A 45 -7.09 22.05 1.02
CA ASN A 45 -6.81 22.63 2.34
C ASN A 45 -6.60 21.56 3.43
N GLU A 46 -7.21 20.38 3.28
CA GLU A 46 -7.14 19.30 4.27
C GLU A 46 -6.08 18.24 3.93
N ARG A 47 -5.57 18.22 2.69
CA ARG A 47 -4.57 17.24 2.24
C ARG A 47 -3.29 17.26 3.07
N GLY A 48 -2.88 18.44 3.55
CA GLY A 48 -1.71 18.57 4.43
C GLY A 48 -1.88 17.80 5.74
N PHE A 49 -3.08 17.89 6.34
CA PHE A 49 -3.40 17.15 7.57
C PHE A 49 -3.51 15.65 7.32
N VAL A 50 -4.19 15.23 6.24
CA VAL A 50 -4.28 13.81 5.88
C VAL A 50 -2.88 13.22 5.65
N THR A 51 -2.01 14.02 5.03
CA THR A 51 -0.61 13.65 4.78
C THR A 51 0.19 13.45 6.05
N SER A 52 0.09 14.38 6.99
CA SER A 52 0.79 14.25 8.27
C SER A 52 0.25 13.07 9.09
N VAL A 53 -1.05 12.78 9.03
CA VAL A 53 -1.65 11.64 9.72
C VAL A 53 -1.11 10.31 9.20
N TYR A 54 -1.10 10.07 7.88
CA TYR A 54 -0.59 8.80 7.36
C TYR A 54 0.93 8.66 7.57
N GLN A 55 1.69 9.75 7.50
CA GLN A 55 3.12 9.74 7.80
C GLN A 55 3.38 9.44 9.28
N ALA A 56 2.62 10.05 10.19
CA ALA A 56 2.71 9.75 11.63
C ALA A 56 2.39 8.27 11.90
N ALA A 57 1.32 7.75 11.29
CA ALA A 57 0.96 6.34 11.40
C ALA A 57 2.09 5.41 10.91
N GLN A 58 2.79 5.76 9.83
CA GLN A 58 3.94 4.99 9.33
C GLN A 58 5.06 4.90 10.36
N TYR A 59 5.45 6.02 11.00
CA TYR A 59 6.50 6.01 12.01
C TYR A 59 6.08 5.32 13.31
N ILE A 60 4.82 5.53 13.74
CA ILE A 60 4.27 4.83 14.89
C ILE A 60 4.29 3.31 14.64
N SER A 61 3.87 2.88 13.46
CA SER A 61 3.92 1.48 13.06
C SER A 61 5.34 0.93 13.08
N LEU A 62 6.35 1.71 12.70
CA LEU A 62 7.74 1.28 12.79
C LEU A 62 8.19 1.06 14.25
N GLY A 63 7.85 1.99 15.17
CA GLY A 63 8.10 1.83 16.61
C GLY A 63 7.33 0.67 17.25
N ILE A 64 6.12 0.45 16.73
CA ILE A 64 5.25 -0.73 16.76
C ILE A 64 5.91 -2.09 16.52
N ILE A 65 6.12 -2.32 15.24
CA ILE A 65 6.34 -3.62 14.64
C ILE A 65 7.81 -4.03 14.80
N THR A 66 8.76 -3.08 14.87
CA THR A 66 10.18 -3.41 15.07
C THR A 66 10.45 -4.23 16.34
N PRO A 67 10.04 -3.81 17.56
CA PRO A 67 10.24 -4.63 18.76
C PRO A 67 9.43 -5.93 18.71
N LEU A 68 8.24 -5.92 18.12
CA LEU A 68 7.44 -7.14 17.92
C LEU A 68 8.20 -8.16 17.04
N MET A 69 8.81 -7.71 15.95
CA MET A 69 9.66 -8.54 15.09
C MET A 69 10.87 -9.06 15.85
N THR A 70 11.51 -8.24 16.69
CA THR A 70 12.64 -8.66 17.53
C THR A 70 12.25 -9.76 18.51
N ILE A 71 11.08 -9.66 19.15
CA ILE A 71 10.56 -10.68 20.07
C ILE A 71 10.29 -12.00 19.32
N ILE A 72 9.71 -11.91 18.12
CA ILE A 72 9.48 -13.08 17.27
C ILE A 72 10.82 -13.69 16.86
N LEU A 73 11.79 -12.88 16.44
CA LEU A 73 13.11 -13.34 16.02
C LEU A 73 13.92 -13.98 17.16
N HIS A 74 13.73 -13.51 18.40
CA HIS A 74 14.42 -14.05 19.56
C HIS A 74 13.84 -15.39 20.02
N ASN A 75 12.51 -15.52 20.01
CA ASN A 75 11.81 -16.71 20.53
C ASN A 75 11.54 -17.77 19.46
N LEU A 76 11.47 -17.36 18.20
CA LEU A 76 11.19 -18.19 17.03
C LEU A 76 12.25 -17.94 15.95
N SER A 77 12.19 -18.70 14.86
CA SER A 77 13.04 -18.45 13.70
C SER A 77 12.62 -17.20 12.93
N TRP A 78 13.57 -16.56 12.24
CA TRP A 78 13.33 -15.40 11.37
C TRP A 78 12.23 -15.61 10.33
N HIS A 79 12.02 -16.84 9.87
CA HIS A 79 10.96 -17.20 8.92
C HIS A 79 9.55 -16.84 9.44
N PHE A 80 9.33 -16.92 10.76
CA PHE A 80 8.03 -16.60 11.35
C PHE A 80 7.67 -15.12 11.27
N VAL A 81 8.66 -14.23 11.17
CA VAL A 81 8.41 -12.80 10.94
C VAL A 81 7.68 -12.62 9.60
N PHE A 82 8.14 -13.33 8.56
CA PHE A 82 7.51 -13.29 7.23
C PHE A 82 6.09 -13.88 7.26
N TYR A 83 5.87 -14.98 7.98
CA TYR A 83 4.54 -15.58 8.07
C TYR A 83 3.55 -14.69 8.80
N TYR A 84 3.90 -14.14 9.96
CA TYR A 84 2.97 -13.33 10.75
C TYR A 84 2.70 -11.98 10.10
N ILE A 85 3.73 -11.23 9.72
CA ILE A 85 3.57 -9.92 9.11
C ILE A 85 2.93 -10.05 7.71
N GLY A 86 3.34 -11.06 6.95
CA GLY A 86 2.73 -11.37 5.65
C GLY A 86 1.25 -11.73 5.77
N ALA A 87 0.86 -12.61 6.71
CA ALA A 87 -0.54 -12.97 6.92
C ALA A 87 -1.40 -11.77 7.33
N ILE A 88 -0.92 -10.95 8.25
CA ILE A 88 -1.62 -9.71 8.66
C ILE A 88 -1.77 -8.77 7.45
N GLY A 89 -0.72 -8.59 6.66
CA GLY A 89 -0.76 -7.78 5.45
C GLY A 89 -1.79 -8.27 4.44
N VAL A 90 -1.88 -9.58 4.20
CA VAL A 90 -2.88 -10.17 3.30
C VAL A 90 -4.30 -9.96 3.82
N ILE A 91 -4.54 -10.19 5.13
CA ILE A 91 -5.86 -9.99 5.74
C ILE A 91 -6.31 -8.53 5.62
N LEU A 92 -5.41 -7.58 5.95
CA LEU A 92 -5.71 -6.15 5.82
C LEU A 92 -5.89 -5.73 4.35
N GLY A 93 -5.13 -6.31 3.42
CA GLY A 93 -5.29 -6.09 1.99
C GLY A 93 -6.66 -6.55 1.48
N ILE A 94 -7.11 -7.73 1.89
CA ILE A 94 -8.45 -8.24 1.55
C ILE A 94 -9.52 -7.32 2.17
N PHE A 95 -9.38 -6.95 3.44
CA PHE A 95 -10.31 -6.03 4.09
C PHE A 95 -10.40 -4.68 3.36
N TRP A 96 -9.25 -4.14 2.93
CA TRP A 96 -9.17 -2.92 2.14
C TRP A 96 -9.91 -3.04 0.81
N LEU A 97 -9.70 -4.12 0.07
CA LEU A 97 -10.38 -4.38 -1.22
C LEU A 97 -11.91 -4.45 -1.08
N VAL A 98 -12.41 -4.94 0.05
CA VAL A 98 -13.85 -5.06 0.31
C VAL A 98 -14.46 -3.72 0.75
N LYS A 99 -13.73 -2.93 1.55
CA LYS A 99 -14.28 -1.72 2.18
C LYS A 99 -13.99 -0.42 1.45
N VAL A 100 -12.82 -0.26 0.88
CA VAL A 100 -12.45 1.01 0.25
C VAL A 100 -12.97 1.02 -1.17
N ARG A 101 -13.85 2.00 -1.43
CA ARG A 101 -14.48 2.23 -2.73
C ARG A 101 -14.25 3.68 -3.14
N ASP A 102 -14.37 3.96 -4.42
CA ASP A 102 -14.37 5.34 -4.92
C ASP A 102 -15.50 6.13 -4.24
N PRO A 103 -15.31 7.41 -3.91
CA PRO A 103 -16.33 8.22 -3.24
C PRO A 103 -17.62 8.32 -4.07
N MET A 104 -17.50 8.28 -5.40
CA MET A 104 -18.64 8.24 -6.33
C MET A 104 -19.50 6.96 -6.22
N HIS A 105 -18.96 5.86 -5.69
CA HIS A 105 -19.63 4.56 -5.54
C HIS A 105 -19.78 4.15 -4.07
N HIS A 106 -19.44 5.05 -3.14
CA HIS A 106 -19.49 4.75 -1.73
C HIS A 106 -20.90 5.02 -1.18
N PRO A 107 -21.59 4.00 -0.61
CA PRO A 107 -23.00 4.12 -0.24
C PRO A 107 -23.28 5.08 0.92
N LYS A 108 -22.24 5.60 1.57
CA LYS A 108 -22.34 6.56 2.69
C LYS A 108 -21.90 7.98 2.33
N VAL A 109 -21.39 8.21 1.12
CA VAL A 109 -20.96 9.56 0.69
C VAL A 109 -22.17 10.29 0.12
N ASN A 110 -22.41 11.52 0.58
CA ASN A 110 -23.52 12.35 0.11
C ASN A 110 -23.08 13.26 -1.03
N GLN A 111 -24.03 13.71 -1.86
CA GLN A 111 -23.74 14.60 -2.99
C GLN A 111 -23.11 15.93 -2.52
N GLN A 112 -23.55 16.46 -1.37
CA GLN A 112 -22.98 17.66 -0.75
C GLN A 112 -21.48 17.50 -0.42
N GLU A 113 -21.06 16.30 -0.03
CA GLU A 113 -19.66 16.01 0.33
C GLU A 113 -18.79 15.91 -0.93
N ILE A 114 -19.34 15.36 -2.02
CA ILE A 114 -18.69 15.33 -3.34
C ILE A 114 -18.49 16.75 -3.87
N ASP A 115 -19.50 17.61 -3.73
CA ASP A 115 -19.44 18.99 -4.20
C ASP A 115 -18.44 19.81 -3.37
N TYR A 116 -18.41 19.62 -2.04
CA TYR A 116 -17.39 20.20 -1.15
C TYR A 116 -15.96 19.82 -1.56
N ILE A 117 -15.71 18.54 -1.85
CA ILE A 117 -14.39 18.07 -2.29
C ILE A 117 -14.01 18.72 -3.63
N ARG A 118 -14.96 18.82 -4.58
CA ARG A 118 -14.72 19.45 -5.90
C ARG A 118 -14.42 20.93 -5.79
N GLU A 119 -15.21 21.68 -5.02
CA GLU A 119 -15.01 23.11 -4.79
C GLU A 119 -13.65 23.38 -4.12
N GLY A 120 -13.22 22.49 -3.22
CA GLY A 120 -11.90 22.52 -2.60
C GLY A 120 -10.74 22.06 -3.49
N GLY A 121 -10.96 21.81 -4.78
CA GLY A 121 -9.95 21.38 -5.76
C GLY A 121 -9.56 19.90 -5.68
N GLY A 122 -10.41 19.07 -5.09
CA GLY A 122 -10.39 17.61 -5.15
C GLY A 122 -11.00 17.05 -6.42
N GLU A 123 -10.62 15.83 -6.77
CA GLU A 123 -11.11 15.14 -7.96
C GLU A 123 -11.77 13.80 -7.58
N PRO A 124 -13.02 13.79 -7.06
CA PRO A 124 -13.71 12.55 -6.68
C PRO A 124 -13.87 11.55 -7.84
N ALA A 125 -13.90 12.06 -9.07
CA ALA A 125 -14.04 11.30 -10.31
C ALA A 125 -12.72 10.74 -10.87
N LEU A 126 -11.57 10.96 -10.21
CA LEU A 126 -10.27 10.49 -10.69
C LEU A 126 -10.21 8.94 -10.81
N GLY A 127 -10.99 8.23 -9.99
CA GLY A 127 -11.29 6.80 -10.09
C GLY A 127 -11.94 6.38 -11.41
N ASN A 128 -12.90 7.17 -11.88
CA ASN A 128 -13.78 6.84 -13.00
C ASN A 128 -13.20 7.15 -14.37
N LYS A 129 -12.28 8.12 -14.50
CA LYS A 129 -11.69 8.50 -15.80
C LYS A 129 -10.96 7.32 -16.48
N LYS A 130 -10.32 6.43 -15.72
CA LYS A 130 -9.69 5.20 -16.25
C LYS A 130 -10.71 4.17 -16.73
N ARG A 131 -11.75 3.90 -15.94
CA ARG A 131 -12.83 2.96 -16.28
C ARG A 131 -13.65 3.40 -17.49
N ALA A 132 -13.92 4.70 -17.62
CA ALA A 132 -14.60 5.25 -18.79
C ALA A 132 -13.76 5.03 -20.05
N ALA A 133 -12.46 5.35 -20.01
CA ALA A 133 -11.54 5.14 -21.13
C ALA A 133 -11.40 3.66 -21.52
N GLU A 134 -11.33 2.74 -20.55
CA GLU A 134 -11.35 1.29 -20.81
C GLU A 134 -12.66 0.85 -21.48
N ASN A 135 -13.82 1.29 -20.99
CA ASN A 135 -15.11 0.95 -21.57
C ASN A 135 -15.26 1.47 -23.01
N TYR A 136 -14.70 2.63 -23.36
CA TYR A 136 -14.69 3.13 -24.74
C TYR A 136 -13.78 2.31 -25.68
N LEU A 137 -12.72 1.69 -25.17
CA LEU A 137 -11.81 0.85 -25.94
C LEU A 137 -12.33 -0.56 -26.21
N TYR A 138 -13.25 -1.07 -25.39
CA TYR A 138 -13.90 -2.38 -25.58
C TYR A 138 -15.30 -2.29 -26.21
N ALA A 139 -15.83 -1.07 -26.39
CA ALA A 139 -17.13 -0.82 -27.01
C ALA A 139 -17.04 -0.45 -28.51
N ASN A 140 -15.83 -0.42 -29.08
CA ASN A 140 -15.52 -0.32 -30.51
C ASN A 140 -14.66 -1.52 -30.93
#